data_AF-A0A2V8M735-F1
#
_entry.id   AF-A0A2V8M735-F1
#
_cell.length_a   1.000
_cell.length_b   1.000
_cell.length_c   1.000
_cell.angle_alpha   90.00
_cell.angle_beta   90.00
_cell.angle_gamma   90.00
#
_symmetry.space_group_name_H-M   'P 1'
#
loop_
_entity.id
_entity.type
_entity.pdbx_description
1 polymer ?
#
loop_
_entity_poly.entity_id
_entity_poly.type
_entity_poly.pdbx_seq_one_letter_code
_entity_poly.pdbx_strand_id
1 'polypeptide(L)'
;MSERKRVEEALRESEERYRDLVENADDIIYSHDLKGNHISINKAGEQITGYSREEALTLNLAQTIAPESLPKTTGDAYQATCG
;
A
#
# COMPACT_ATOMS: atom_id res chain seq x y z
N MET A 1 -20.57 24.61 16.59
CA MET A 1 -19.96 23.31 16.22
C MET A 1 -18.92 22.97 17.28
N SER A 2 -19.04 21.81 17.93
CA SER A 2 -18.10 21.35 18.98
C SER A 2 -16.71 21.08 18.38
N GLU A 3 -15.64 21.35 19.12
CA GLU A 3 -14.25 21.09 18.71
C GLU A 3 -14.05 19.66 18.20
N ARG A 4 -14.75 18.68 18.79
CA ARG A 4 -14.71 17.28 18.34
C ARG A 4 -15.11 17.10 16.87
N LYS A 5 -16.14 17.82 16.42
CA LYS A 5 -16.61 17.75 15.03
C LYS A 5 -15.58 18.33 14.04
N ARG A 6 -14.86 19.38 14.44
CA ARG A 6 -13.81 19.99 13.60
C ARG A 6 -12.60 19.07 13.46
N VAL A 7 -12.23 18.37 14.53
CA VAL A 7 -11.14 17.39 14.50
C VAL A 7 -11.52 16.17 13.65
N GLU A 8 -12.74 15.65 13.81
CA GLU A 8 -13.25 14.54 12.99
C GLU A 8 -13.32 14.91 11.50
N GLU A 9 -13.77 16.12 11.16
CA GLU A 9 -13.88 16.59 9.78
C GLU A 9 -12.50 16.82 9.13
N ALA A 10 -11.55 17.43 9.86
CA ALA A 10 -10.19 17.61 9.39
C ALA A 10 -9.46 16.27 9.17
N LEU A 11 -9.70 15.28 10.05
CA LEU A 11 -9.15 13.93 9.88
C LEU A 11 -9.72 13.27 8.62
N ARG A 12 -11.04 13.34 8.43
CA ARG A 12 -11.71 12.78 7.25
C ARG A 12 -11.21 13.41 5.95
N GLU A 13 -11.08 14.74 5.91
CA GLU A 13 -10.58 15.45 4.73
C GLU A 13 -9.13 15.06 4.40
N SER A 14 -8.30 14.88 5.44
CA SER A 14 -6.93 14.39 5.29
C SER A 14 -6.89 12.96 4.75
N GLU A 15 -7.74 12.06 5.25
CA GLU A 15 -7.83 10.68 4.80
C GLU A 15 -8.36 10.57 3.36
N GLU A 16 -9.38 11.36 3.01
CA GLU A 16 -9.92 11.47 1.66
C GLU A 16 -8.84 11.92 0.68
N ARG A 17 -8.12 13.00 1.00
CA ARG A 17 -7.03 13.51 0.17
C ARG A 17 -5.89 12.50 0.02
N TYR A 18 -5.51 11.81 1.09
CA TYR A 18 -4.48 10.77 1.01
C TYR A 18 -4.93 9.61 0.12
N ARG A 19 -6.17 9.15 0.28
CA ARG A 19 -6.73 8.09 -0.56
C ARG A 19 -6.77 8.50 -2.02
N ASP A 20 -7.18 9.72 -2.32
CA ASP A 20 -7.21 10.21 -3.70
C ASP A 20 -5.80 10.27 -4.32
N LEU A 21 -4.79 10.68 -3.56
CA LEU A 21 -3.40 10.69 -4.03
C LEU A 21 -2.89 9.28 -4.33
N VAL A 22 -3.19 8.31 -3.47
CA VAL A 22 -2.74 6.92 -3.64
C VAL A 22 -3.50 6.19 -4.74
N GLU A 23 -4.82 6.36 -4.81
CA GLU A 23 -5.68 5.66 -5.77
C GLU A 23 -5.59 6.22 -7.19
N ASN A 24 -5.22 7.49 -7.34
CA ASN A 24 -5.00 8.11 -8.67
C ASN A 24 -3.52 8.11 -9.09
N ALA A 25 -2.61 7.56 -8.29
CA ALA A 25 -1.23 7.39 -8.73
C ALA A 25 -1.16 6.32 -9.83
N ASP A 26 -0.40 6.60 -10.90
CA ASP A 26 -0.21 5.66 -12.01
C ASP A 26 0.74 4.49 -11.65
N ASP A 27 1.53 4.65 -10.58
CA ASP A 27 2.44 3.64 -10.08
C ASP A 27 1.74 2.68 -9.11
N ILE A 28 2.25 1.44 -9.06
CA ILE A 28 1.79 0.42 -8.09
C ILE A 28 2.19 0.87 -6.68
N ILE A 29 1.21 1.13 -5.84
CA ILE A 29 1.38 1.38 -4.42
C ILE A 29 0.73 0.22 -3.67
N TYR A 30 1.52 -0.50 -2.88
CA TYR A 30 1.05 -1.58 -2.03
C TYR A 30 1.70 -1.51 -0.66
N SER A 31 1.07 -2.14 0.32
CA SER A 31 1.63 -2.36 1.65
C SER A 31 1.53 -3.85 2.00
N HIS A 32 2.45 -4.34 2.83
CA HIS A 32 2.45 -5.72 3.28
C HIS A 32 2.90 -5.83 4.75
N ASP A 33 2.58 -6.95 5.39
CA ASP A 33 3.04 -7.24 6.74
C ASP A 33 4.54 -7.64 6.75
N LEU A 34 5.10 -7.84 7.96
CA LEU A 34 6.49 -8.28 8.12
C LEU A 34 6.75 -9.70 7.58
N LYS A 35 5.70 -10.47 7.30
CA LYS A 35 5.79 -11.79 6.66
C LYS A 35 5.66 -11.69 5.14
N GLY A 36 5.42 -10.50 4.60
CA GLY A 36 5.23 -10.22 3.18
C GLY A 36 3.80 -10.41 2.67
N ASN A 37 2.80 -10.61 3.53
CA ASN A 37 1.41 -10.71 3.08
C ASN A 37 0.87 -9.32 2.74
N HIS A 38 0.28 -9.16 1.56
CA HIS A 38 -0.27 -7.87 1.14
C HIS A 38 -1.40 -7.42 2.09
N ILE A 39 -1.30 -6.17 2.56
CA ILE A 39 -2.28 -5.48 3.41
C ILE A 39 -3.13 -4.52 2.59
N SER A 40 -2.56 -3.92 1.54
CA SER A 40 -3.29 -3.06 0.62
C SER A 40 -2.60 -2.97 -0.73
N ILE A 41 -3.38 -2.64 -1.76
CA ILE A 41 -2.91 -2.29 -3.09
C ILE A 41 -3.80 -1.17 -3.63
N ASN A 42 -3.22 -0.21 -4.34
CA ASN A 42 -3.96 0.86 -5.02
C ASN A 42 -4.57 0.36 -6.34
N LYS A 43 -5.49 1.15 -6.89
CA LYS A 43 -6.16 0.83 -8.15
C LYS A 43 -5.21 0.63 -9.33
N ALA A 44 -4.11 1.37 -9.40
CA ALA A 44 -3.09 1.15 -10.45
C ALA A 44 -2.42 -0.22 -10.30
N GLY A 45 -2.12 -0.64 -9.07
CA GLY A 45 -1.64 -1.98 -8.79
C GLY A 45 -2.60 -3.07 -9.26
N GLU A 46 -3.90 -2.92 -9.05
CA GLU A 46 -4.90 -3.85 -9.55
C GLU A 46 -4.89 -3.92 -11.09
N GLN A 47 -4.81 -2.76 -11.76
CA GLN A 47 -4.80 -2.69 -13.23
C GLN A 47 -3.52 -3.24 -13.87
N ILE A 48 -2.36 -2.94 -13.29
CA ILE A 48 -1.05 -3.29 -13.85
C ILE A 48 -0.73 -4.76 -13.58
N THR A 49 -1.00 -5.24 -12.36
CA THR A 49 -0.73 -6.64 -12.00
C THR A 49 -1.81 -7.59 -12.53
N GLY A 50 -3.01 -7.09 -12.77
CA GLY A 50 -4.17 -7.89 -13.18
C GLY A 50 -4.86 -8.63 -12.04
N TYR A 51 -4.36 -8.52 -10.80
CA TYR A 51 -5.03 -9.06 -9.62
C TYR A 51 -6.06 -8.07 -9.10
N SER A 52 -7.24 -8.57 -8.75
CA SER A 52 -8.16 -7.77 -7.94
C SER A 52 -7.55 -7.50 -6.56
N ARG A 53 -8.01 -6.44 -5.89
CA ARG A 53 -7.63 -6.16 -4.50
C ARG A 53 -7.79 -7.38 -3.61
N GLU A 54 -8.90 -8.09 -3.71
CA GLU A 54 -9.20 -9.25 -2.88
C GLU A 54 -8.21 -10.38 -3.11
N GLU A 55 -7.87 -10.67 -4.36
CA GLU A 55 -6.85 -11.67 -4.70
C GLU A 55 -5.47 -11.23 -4.21
N ALA A 56 -5.09 -9.98 -4.47
CA ALA A 56 -3.80 -9.44 -4.05
C ALA A 56 -3.58 -9.57 -2.54
N LEU A 57 -4.60 -9.32 -1.72
CA LEU A 57 -4.56 -9.46 -0.25
C LEU A 57 -4.35 -10.90 0.23
N THR A 58 -4.63 -11.90 -0.61
CA THR A 58 -4.35 -13.32 -0.29
C THR A 58 -2.95 -13.75 -0.70
N LEU A 59 -2.25 -12.92 -1.49
CA LEU A 59 -0.92 -13.23 -2.01
C LEU A 59 0.18 -12.73 -1.08
N ASN A 60 1.28 -13.47 -1.08
CA ASN A 60 2.53 -13.02 -0.48
C ASN A 60 3.38 -12.28 -1.52
N LEU A 61 4.12 -11.27 -1.08
CA LEU A 61 5.02 -10.47 -1.90
C LEU A 61 5.99 -11.32 -2.74
N ALA A 62 6.48 -12.43 -2.17
CA ALA A 62 7.37 -13.35 -2.87
C ALA A 62 6.70 -14.11 -4.02
N GLN A 63 5.37 -14.17 -4.07
CA GLN A 63 4.59 -14.76 -5.16
C GLN A 63 4.30 -13.76 -6.28
N THR A 64 4.24 -12.46 -5.95
CA THR A 64 3.95 -11.39 -6.90
C THR A 64 5.22 -10.78 -7.52
N ILE A 65 6.34 -10.80 -6.81
CA ILE A 65 7.62 -10.31 -7.30
C ILE A 65 8.42 -11.49 -7.89
N ALA A 66 8.85 -11.34 -9.15
CA ALA A 66 9.71 -12.33 -9.78
C ALA A 66 10.98 -12.56 -8.92
N PRO A 67 11.43 -13.81 -8.73
CA PRO A 67 12.56 -14.13 -7.85
C PRO A 67 13.86 -13.38 -8.18
N GLU A 68 14.01 -12.96 -9.43
CA GLU A 68 15.12 -12.15 -9.94
C GLU A 68 15.09 -10.68 -9.51
N SER A 69 13.92 -10.16 -9.19
CA SER A 69 13.70 -8.78 -8.71
C SER A 69 13.66 -8.70 -7.19
N LEU A 70 13.64 -9.84 -6.48
CA LEU A 70 13.85 -9.86 -5.04
C LEU A 70 15.30 -9.45 -4.76
N PRO A 71 15.56 -8.33 -4.07
CA PRO A 71 16.90 -8.02 -3.63
C PRO A 71 17.41 -9.20 -2.80
N LYS A 72 18.59 -9.73 -3.15
CA LYS A 72 19.21 -10.92 -2.51
C LYS A 72 19.64 -10.69 -1.05
N THR A 73 19.12 -9.67 -0.39
CA THR A 73 19.45 -9.31 0.99
C THR A 73 18.37 -9.82 1.92
N THR A 74 18.63 -11.03 2.41
CA THR A 74 18.31 -11.48 3.76
C THR A 74 18.30 -10.32 4.76
N GLY A 75 17.22 -10.20 5.54
CA GLY A 75 17.25 -9.59 6.86
C GLY A 75 17.11 -8.07 6.99
N ASP A 76 17.92 -7.25 6.30
CA ASP A 76 18.28 -5.95 6.91
C ASP A 76 17.96 -4.66 6.12
N ALA A 77 17.28 -4.72 4.97
CA ALA A 77 17.15 -3.55 4.08
C ALA A 77 15.76 -2.86 4.01
N TYR A 78 14.81 -3.16 4.91
CA TYR A 78 13.44 -2.61 4.83
C TYR A 78 13.10 -1.53 5.87
N GLN A 79 14.10 -0.88 6.47
CA GLN A 79 13.90 0.22 7.44
C GLN A 79 14.35 1.59 6.92
N ALA A 80 14.86 1.71 5.69
CA ALA A 80 15.60 2.90 5.26
C ALA A 80 14.88 3.87 4.29
N THR A 81 13.55 3.83 4.19
CA THR A 81 12.79 4.83 3.40
C THR A 81 11.68 5.56 4.17
N CYS A 82 11.61 5.39 5.49
CA CYS A 82 10.98 6.37 6.37
C CYS A 82 12.07 7.07 7.19
N GLY A 83 12.61 8.14 6.62
CA GLY A 83 13.50 9.12 7.25
C GLY A 83 13.40 10.43 6.50
#